data_AF-A0A961KJD6-F1
#
_entry.id   AF-A0A961KJD6-F1
#
_cell.length_a   1.000
_cell.length_b   1.000
_cell.length_c   1.000
_cell.angle_alpha   90.00
_cell.angle_beta   90.00
_cell.angle_gamma   90.00
#
_symmetry.space_group_name_H-M   'P 1'
#
loop_
_entity.id
_entity.type
_entity.pdbx_description
1 polymer ?
#
loop_
_entity_poly.entity_id
_entity_poly.type
_entity_poly.pdbx_seq_one_letter_code
_entity_poly.pdbx_strand_id
1 'polypeptide(L)'
;MENALNAAQVLFTANPLFLAPQAEYLWGAQGRILDEVERFSSAWFRRRHEAAQSLIEASRRIVAEGRADPASAMKEIADWQHGSMERLREDAQEYSRMLGNCATAFSGNDVEAAEETGETAKRIAKPGKSKSG
;
A
#
# COMPACT_ATOMS: atom_id res chain seq x y z
N MET A 1 11.38 -23.85 15.73
CA MET A 1 11.50 -22.88 16.85
C MET A 1 12.94 -22.40 17.02
N GLU A 2 13.94 -23.29 16.90
CA GLU A 2 15.37 -22.94 16.95
C GLU A 2 15.83 -21.89 15.93
N ASN A 3 15.27 -21.89 14.71
CA ASN A 3 15.65 -20.90 13.70
C ASN A 3 15.24 -19.46 14.08
N ALA A 4 14.09 -19.28 14.73
CA ALA A 4 13.63 -17.97 15.19
C ALA A 4 14.45 -17.47 16.39
N LEU A 5 14.85 -18.38 17.28
CA LEU A 5 15.75 -18.09 18.41
C LEU A 5 17.15 -17.69 17.93
N ASN A 6 17.71 -18.39 16.94
CA ASN A 6 19.01 -18.02 16.35
C ASN A 6 18.95 -16.66 15.64
N ALA A 7 17.90 -16.38 14.88
CA ALA A 7 17.73 -15.07 14.23
C ALA A 7 17.63 -13.93 15.26
N ALA A 8 16.86 -14.14 16.33
CA ALA A 8 16.74 -13.17 17.42
C ALA A 8 18.07 -12.96 18.17
N GLN A 9 18.87 -14.02 18.35
CA GLN A 9 20.17 -13.96 19.02
C GLN A 9 21.26 -13.27 18.19
N VAL A 10 21.21 -13.41 16.85
CA VAL A 10 22.05 -12.66 15.91
C VAL A 10 21.68 -11.18 15.91
N LEU A 11 20.38 -10.85 15.92
CA LEU A 11 19.90 -9.48 16.10
C LEU A 11 20.34 -8.88 17.44
N PHE A 12 20.38 -9.67 18.51
CA PHE A 12 20.80 -9.22 19.85
C PHE A 12 22.31 -8.98 20.00
N THR A 13 23.13 -9.65 19.19
CA THR A 13 24.60 -9.54 19.21
C THR A 13 25.14 -8.54 18.19
N ALA A 14 24.32 -8.04 17.28
CA ALA A 14 24.67 -6.98 16.34
C ALA A 14 24.82 -5.62 17.07
N ASN A 15 25.88 -4.87 16.74
CA ASN A 15 26.17 -3.56 17.33
C ASN A 15 25.00 -2.58 17.08
N PRO A 16 24.51 -1.84 18.11
CA PRO A 16 23.42 -0.88 17.97
C PRO A 16 23.59 0.12 16.81
N LEU A 17 24.84 0.46 16.46
CA LEU A 17 25.17 1.33 15.32
C LEU A 17 24.80 0.75 13.94
N PHE A 18 24.64 -0.56 13.82
CA PHE A 18 24.19 -1.21 12.57
C PHE A 18 22.69 -1.54 12.57
N LEU A 19 22.07 -1.67 13.74
CA LEU A 19 20.63 -1.95 13.87
C LEU A 19 19.77 -0.68 13.80
N ALA A 20 20.28 0.45 14.29
CA ALA A 20 19.52 1.70 14.31
C ALA A 20 19.08 2.19 12.91
N PRO A 21 19.96 2.23 11.88
CA PRO A 21 19.54 2.62 10.53
C PRO A 21 18.49 1.68 9.97
N GLN A 22 18.69 0.36 10.15
CA GLN A 22 17.78 -0.66 9.66
C GLN A 22 16.38 -0.57 10.29
N ALA A 23 16.32 -0.18 11.57
CA ALA A 23 15.06 0.11 12.26
C ALA A 23 14.39 1.39 11.73
N GLU A 24 15.13 2.49 11.54
CA GLU A 24 14.59 3.74 10.99
C GLU A 24 14.00 3.54 9.59
N TYR A 25 14.73 2.83 8.73
CA TYR A 25 14.28 2.41 7.41
C TYR A 25 13.00 1.58 7.51
N LEU A 26 12.98 0.52 8.33
CA LEU A 26 11.80 -0.32 8.54
C LEU A 26 10.57 0.48 8.96
N TRP A 27 10.70 1.37 9.94
CA TRP A 27 9.59 2.22 10.39
C TRP A 27 9.15 3.20 9.30
N GLY A 28 10.07 3.77 8.53
CA GLY A 28 9.75 4.64 7.39
C GLY A 28 9.03 3.90 6.25
N ALA A 29 9.42 2.65 5.95
CA ALA A 29 8.70 1.80 5.00
C ALA A 29 7.29 1.44 5.49
N GLN A 30 7.16 1.10 6.78
CA GLN A 30 5.85 0.82 7.38
C GLN A 30 4.93 2.05 7.33
N GLY A 31 5.46 3.26 7.61
CA GLY A 31 4.72 4.51 7.45
C GLY A 31 4.19 4.70 6.03
N ARG A 32 5.05 4.54 5.02
CA ARG A 32 4.67 4.63 3.60
C ARG A 32 3.58 3.62 3.22
N ILE A 33 3.67 2.39 3.74
CA ILE A 33 2.63 1.36 3.51
C ILE A 33 1.29 1.79 4.12
N LEU A 34 1.31 2.32 5.34
CA LEU A 34 0.08 2.81 6.00
C LEU A 34 -0.56 3.96 5.22
N ASP A 35 0.24 4.91 4.73
CA ASP A 35 -0.24 6.02 3.91
C ASP A 35 -0.92 5.52 2.62
N GLU A 36 -0.33 4.53 1.95
CA GLU A 36 -0.90 3.93 0.74
C GLU A 36 -2.22 3.18 1.02
N VAL A 37 -2.31 2.47 2.15
CA VAL A 37 -3.53 1.79 2.58
C VAL A 37 -4.62 2.79 2.96
N GLU A 38 -4.29 3.88 3.67
CA GLU A 38 -5.24 4.94 4.01
C GLU A 38 -5.78 5.61 2.76
N ARG A 39 -4.91 5.95 1.80
CA ARG A 39 -5.30 6.56 0.53
C ARG A 39 -6.26 5.65 -0.25
N PHE A 40 -5.89 4.38 -0.43
CA PHE A 40 -6.72 3.41 -1.13
C PHE A 40 -8.07 3.20 -0.43
N SER A 41 -8.07 2.93 0.86
CA SER A 41 -9.29 2.63 1.61
C SER A 41 -10.25 3.82 1.61
N SER A 42 -9.76 5.05 1.80
CA SER A 42 -10.57 6.26 1.73
C SER A 42 -11.27 6.44 0.38
N ALA A 43 -10.55 6.21 -0.72
CA ALA A 43 -11.10 6.30 -2.07
C ALA A 43 -12.11 5.17 -2.34
N TRP A 44 -11.79 3.94 -1.93
CA TRP A 44 -12.67 2.79 -2.05
C TRP A 44 -13.99 2.99 -1.30
N PHE A 45 -13.95 3.49 -0.06
CA PHE A 45 -15.16 3.76 0.72
C PHE A 45 -16.06 4.78 0.06
N ARG A 46 -15.48 5.83 -0.56
CA ARG A 46 -16.23 6.83 -1.32
C ARG A 46 -16.94 6.20 -2.51
N ARG A 47 -16.23 5.44 -3.34
CA ARG A 47 -16.82 4.75 -4.51
C ARG A 47 -17.88 3.72 -4.11
N ARG A 48 -17.75 3.08 -2.94
CA ARG A 48 -18.79 2.18 -2.41
C ARG A 48 -20.06 2.91 -2.01
N HIS A 49 -19.95 4.10 -1.41
CA HIS A 49 -21.11 4.94 -1.14
C HIS A 49 -21.80 5.39 -2.43
N GLU A 50 -21.02 5.86 -3.41
CA GLU A 50 -21.54 6.27 -4.72
C GLU A 50 -22.24 5.10 -5.44
N ALA A 51 -21.65 3.91 -5.40
CA ALA A 51 -22.26 2.71 -5.97
C ALA A 51 -23.60 2.39 -5.31
N ALA A 52 -23.69 2.44 -3.97
CA ALA A 52 -24.92 2.19 -3.24
C ALA A 52 -26.01 3.23 -3.57
N GLN A 53 -25.65 4.52 -3.63
CA GLN A 53 -26.56 5.59 -4.02
C GLN A 53 -27.07 5.39 -5.45
N SER A 54 -26.18 5.07 -6.39
CA SER A 54 -26.55 4.83 -7.79
C SER A 54 -27.53 3.66 -7.95
N LEU A 55 -27.38 2.60 -7.14
CA LEU A 55 -28.32 1.47 -7.15
C LEU A 55 -29.70 1.90 -6.63
N ILE A 56 -29.75 2.68 -5.55
CA ILE A 56 -31.00 3.20 -5.00
C ILE A 56 -31.72 4.07 -6.04
N GLU A 57 -30.99 4.96 -6.71
CA GLU A 57 -31.53 5.83 -7.74
C GLU A 57 -32.04 5.06 -8.97
N ALA A 58 -31.23 4.13 -9.49
CA ALA A 58 -31.63 3.26 -10.61
C ALA A 58 -32.89 2.46 -10.25
N SER A 59 -32.94 1.89 -9.05
CA SER A 59 -34.11 1.14 -8.57
C SER A 59 -35.38 2.01 -8.54
N ARG A 60 -35.26 3.28 -8.12
CA ARG A 60 -36.39 4.23 -8.11
C ARG A 60 -36.86 4.53 -9.53
N ARG A 61 -35.95 4.77 -10.48
CA ARG A 61 -36.29 5.02 -11.89
C ARG A 61 -36.95 3.82 -12.55
N ILE A 62 -36.40 2.63 -12.34
CA ILE A 62 -36.97 1.36 -12.82
C ILE A 62 -38.40 1.16 -12.30
N VAL A 63 -38.67 1.43 -11.02
CA VAL A 63 -40.02 1.28 -10.45
C VAL A 63 -40.99 2.34 -11.00
N ALA A 64 -40.53 3.58 -11.19
CA ALA A 64 -41.35 4.67 -11.69
C ALA A 64 -41.72 4.48 -13.18
N GLU A 65 -40.76 4.06 -14.01
CA GLU A 65 -40.91 4.00 -15.46
C GLU A 65 -41.32 2.60 -15.95
N GLY A 66 -40.87 1.54 -15.27
CA GLY A 66 -41.00 0.16 -15.74
C GLY A 66 -42.41 -0.41 -15.74
N ARG A 67 -43.36 0.22 -15.03
CA ARG A 67 -44.79 -0.14 -15.15
C ARG A 67 -45.42 0.32 -16.46
N ALA A 68 -44.92 1.42 -17.02
CA ALA A 68 -45.46 2.01 -18.25
C ALA A 68 -44.65 1.60 -19.48
N ASP A 69 -43.33 1.43 -19.33
CA ASP A 69 -42.42 1.04 -20.41
C ASP A 69 -41.30 0.10 -19.91
N PRO A 70 -41.42 -1.21 -20.21
CA PRO A 70 -40.38 -2.19 -19.91
C PRO A 70 -39.03 -1.90 -20.60
N ALA A 71 -39.03 -1.26 -21.78
CA ALA A 71 -37.79 -0.95 -22.49
C ALA A 71 -36.98 0.13 -21.77
N SER A 72 -37.65 1.16 -21.23
CA SER A 72 -37.00 2.19 -20.39
C SER A 72 -36.40 1.58 -19.11
N ALA A 73 -37.11 0.65 -18.46
CA ALA A 73 -36.54 -0.07 -17.31
C ALA A 73 -35.29 -0.88 -17.66
N MET A 74 -35.28 -1.56 -18.82
CA MET A 74 -34.09 -2.31 -19.27
C MET A 74 -32.91 -1.38 -19.58
N LYS A 75 -33.17 -0.18 -20.11
CA LYS A 75 -32.15 0.83 -20.34
C LYS A 75 -31.53 1.31 -19.02
N GLU A 76 -32.35 1.62 -18.02
CA GLU A 76 -31.86 2.03 -16.69
C GLU A 76 -31.01 0.95 -16.01
N ILE A 77 -31.36 -0.33 -16.17
CA ILE A 77 -30.53 -1.45 -15.69
C ILE A 77 -29.18 -1.46 -16.43
N ALA A 78 -29.18 -1.33 -17.76
CA ALA A 78 -27.96 -1.33 -18.56
C ALA A 78 -27.03 -0.16 -18.20
N ASP A 79 -27.59 1.04 -18.03
CA ASP A 79 -26.85 2.24 -17.66
C ASP A 79 -26.25 2.09 -16.25
N TRP A 80 -27.00 1.56 -15.29
CA TRP A 80 -26.50 1.26 -13.95
C TRP A 80 -25.40 0.18 -13.96
N GLN A 81 -25.56 -0.87 -14.76
CA GLN A 81 -24.55 -1.92 -14.92
C GLN A 81 -23.25 -1.37 -15.49
N HIS A 82 -23.34 -0.54 -16.53
CA HIS A 82 -22.17 0.09 -17.14
C HIS A 82 -21.39 0.94 -16.13
N GLY A 83 -22.07 1.84 -15.40
CA GLY A 83 -21.43 2.64 -14.35
C GLY A 83 -20.84 1.79 -13.22
N SER A 84 -21.45 0.63 -12.92
CA SER A 84 -20.94 -0.30 -11.90
C SER A 84 -19.65 -0.98 -12.33
N MET A 85 -19.56 -1.38 -13.60
CA MET A 85 -18.33 -1.94 -14.18
C MET A 85 -17.19 -0.94 -14.18
N GLU A 86 -17.47 0.33 -14.46
CA GLU A 86 -16.44 1.38 -14.45
C GLU A 86 -15.86 1.58 -13.04
N ARG A 87 -16.71 1.67 -12.02
CA ARG A 87 -16.25 1.77 -10.62
C ARG A 87 -15.43 0.55 -10.19
N LEU A 88 -15.82 -0.66 -10.60
CA LEU A 88 -15.04 -1.88 -10.32
C LEU A 88 -13.67 -1.87 -11.02
N ARG A 89 -13.61 -1.37 -12.25
CA ARG A 89 -12.36 -1.21 -13.00
C ARG A 89 -11.42 -0.24 -12.27
N GLU A 90 -11.95 0.89 -11.80
CA GLU A 90 -11.19 1.86 -11.00
C GLU A 90 -10.67 1.25 -9.70
N ASP A 91 -11.50 0.49 -8.98
CA ASP A 91 -11.07 -0.20 -7.77
C ASP A 91 -9.93 -1.18 -8.01
N ALA A 92 -10.01 -1.97 -9.08
CA ALA A 92 -8.96 -2.91 -9.44
C ALA A 92 -7.64 -2.18 -9.74
N GLN A 93 -7.70 -1.08 -10.49
CA GLN A 93 -6.53 -0.28 -10.82
C GLN A 93 -5.88 0.35 -9.59
N GLU A 94 -6.67 0.96 -8.72
CA GLU A 94 -6.15 1.56 -7.49
C GLU A 94 -5.62 0.52 -6.51
N TYR A 95 -6.27 -0.63 -6.40
CA TYR A 95 -5.79 -1.73 -5.57
C TYR A 95 -4.44 -2.27 -6.07
N SER A 96 -4.31 -2.51 -7.39
CA SER A 96 -3.03 -2.91 -7.98
C SER A 96 -1.95 -1.86 -7.79
N ARG A 97 -2.29 -0.57 -7.91
CA ARG A 97 -1.35 0.53 -7.65
C ARG A 97 -0.89 0.55 -6.20
N MET A 98 -1.82 0.44 -5.23
CA MET A 98 -1.49 0.36 -3.81
C MET A 98 -0.55 -0.81 -3.54
N LEU A 99 -0.85 -2.01 -4.05
CA LEU A 99 0.02 -3.18 -3.88
C LEU A 99 1.42 -2.94 -4.46
N GLY A 100 1.52 -2.36 -5.66
CA GLY A 100 2.81 -2.03 -6.27
C GLY A 100 3.62 -1.01 -5.47
N ASN A 101 2.95 0.01 -4.92
CA ASN A 101 3.58 1.02 -4.08
C ASN A 101 4.04 0.42 -2.74
N CYS A 102 3.24 -0.43 -2.10
CA CYS A 102 3.62 -1.14 -0.89
C CYS A 102 4.82 -2.07 -1.13
N ALA A 103 4.83 -2.81 -2.24
CA ALA A 103 5.97 -3.66 -2.61
C ALA A 103 7.24 -2.82 -2.83
N THR A 104 7.12 -1.67 -3.48
CA THR A 104 8.24 -0.74 -3.69
C THR A 104 8.75 -0.16 -2.37
N ALA A 105 7.85 0.23 -1.46
CA ALA A 105 8.21 0.72 -0.14
C ALA A 105 8.94 -0.34 0.68
N PHE A 106 8.59 -1.62 0.52
CA PHE A 106 9.27 -2.72 1.20
C PHE A 106 10.64 -3.01 0.58
N SER A 107 10.73 -3.17 -0.74
CA SER A 107 11.99 -3.54 -1.42
C SER A 107 13.01 -2.41 -1.52
N GLY A 108 12.56 -1.15 -1.68
CA GLY A 108 13.47 -0.01 -1.68
C GLY A 108 14.18 0.18 -0.33
N ASN A 109 13.48 -0.19 0.75
CA ASN A 109 13.99 -0.12 2.10
C ASN A 109 15.16 -1.07 2.37
N ASP A 110 15.09 -2.29 1.84
CA ASP A 110 16.16 -3.30 1.97
C ASP A 110 17.45 -2.84 1.27
N VAL A 111 17.32 -2.14 0.14
CA VAL A 111 18.45 -1.60 -0.63
C VAL A 111 19.08 -0.42 0.11
N GLU A 112 18.28 0.56 0.54
CA GLU A 112 18.76 1.75 1.26
C GLU A 112 19.45 1.37 2.59
N ALA A 113 18.86 0.44 3.34
CA ALA A 113 19.44 -0.04 4.60
C ALA A 113 20.77 -0.78 4.39
N ALA A 114 20.91 -1.54 3.31
CA ALA A 114 22.15 -2.26 2.98
C ALA A 114 23.27 -1.29 2.56
N GLU A 115 22.95 -0.25 1.79
CA GLU A 115 23.90 0.78 1.38
C GLU A 115 24.45 1.56 2.59
N GLU A 116 23.58 2.03 3.48
CA GLU A 116 23.99 2.80 4.66
C GLU A 116 24.81 1.97 5.65
N THR A 117 24.47 0.69 5.82
CA THR A 117 25.26 -0.26 6.61
C THR A 117 26.68 -0.40 6.02
N GLY A 118 26.78 -0.51 4.70
CA GLY A 118 28.06 -0.57 3.98
C GLY A 118 28.90 0.71 4.11
N GLU A 119 28.27 1.89 4.04
CA GLU A 119 28.95 3.17 4.26
C GLU A 119 29.46 3.33 5.69
N THR A 120 28.65 2.95 6.67
CA THR A 120 28.99 3.01 8.09
C THR A 120 30.18 2.09 8.39
N ALA A 121 30.18 0.87 7.84
CA ALA A 121 31.32 -0.04 7.93
C ALA A 121 32.60 0.56 7.31
N LYS A 122 32.51 1.20 6.14
CA LYS A 122 33.65 1.88 5.50
C LYS A 122 34.20 3.06 6.31
N ARG A 123 33.33 3.83 6.99
CA ARG A 123 33.76 4.94 7.88
C ARG A 123 34.51 4.42 9.10
N ILE A 124 34.05 3.32 9.70
CA ILE A 124 34.68 2.71 10.87
C ILE A 124 36.03 2.07 10.49
N ALA A 125 36.15 1.51 9.28
CA ALA A 125 37.38 0.88 8.81
C ALA A 125 38.49 1.85 8.37
N LYS A 126 38.26 3.18 8.33
CA LYS A 126 39.32 4.14 8.01
C LYS A 126 40.30 4.22 9.19
N PRO A 127 41.58 3.81 9.01
CA PRO A 127 42.55 3.86 10.08
C PRO A 127 42.82 5.31 10.44
N GLY A 128 42.67 5.65 11.72
CA GLY A 128 43.17 6.91 12.25
C GLY A 128 44.65 7.03 11.90
N LYS A 129 45.03 8.11 11.21
CA LYS A 129 46.44 8.46 11.04
C LYS A 129 47.06 8.56 12.43
N SER A 130 47.82 7.55 12.84
CA SER A 130 48.80 7.66 13.91
C SER A 130 49.74 8.80 13.54
N LYS A 131 49.61 9.93 14.24
CA LYS A 131 50.71 10.88 14.33
C LYS A 131 51.73 10.27 15.29
N SER A 132 52.78 9.68 14.72
CA SER A 132 54.05 9.53 15.43
C SER A 132 54.63 10.93 15.65
N GLY A 133 54.91 11.25 16.91
CA GLY A 133 55.57 12.47 17.36
C GLY A 133 55.90 12.31 18.84
#